data_AF-A0A9Q3D4P0-F1
#
_entry.id   AF-A0A9Q3D4P0-F1
#
_cell.length_a   1.000
_cell.length_b   1.000
_cell.length_c   1.000
_cell.angle_alpha   90.00
_cell.angle_beta   90.00
_cell.angle_gamma   90.00
#
_symmetry.space_group_name_H-M   'P 1'
#
loop_
_entity.id
_entity.type
_entity.pdbx_description
1 polymer ?
#
loop_
_entity_poly.entity_id
_entity_poly.type
_entity_poly.pdbx_seq_one_letter_code
_entity_poly.pdbx_strand_id
1 'polypeptide(L)'
;MPFENDKYSVENDPYEWGLRQSKRLKAIDPQMKIQMSNQKLLIRIPGELEHAVIFRCNTSCTIDDITNILQDVRKRTNIGKFSHY
;
A
#
# COMPACT_ATOMS: atom_id res chain seq x y z
N MET A 1 -11.67 4.02 12.37
CA MET A 1 -10.98 2.70 12.43
C MET A 1 -9.52 2.92 12.77
N PRO A 2 -8.81 2.04 13.49
CA PRO A 2 -7.35 2.07 13.71
C PRO A 2 -6.55 1.79 12.42
N PHE A 3 -5.27 2.20 12.34
CA PHE A 3 -4.41 1.93 11.17
C PHE A 3 -4.31 0.42 10.91
N GLU A 4 -4.35 -0.36 11.98
CA GLU A 4 -4.14 -1.80 11.94
C GLU A 4 -5.31 -2.59 11.34
N ASN A 5 -6.50 -1.99 11.31
CA ASN A 5 -7.69 -2.60 10.70
C ASN A 5 -7.95 -2.09 9.28
N ASP A 6 -7.11 -1.20 8.78
CA ASP A 6 -7.30 -0.49 7.51
C ASP A 6 -6.45 -1.16 6.42
N LYS A 7 -6.96 -2.28 5.90
CA LYS A 7 -6.32 -3.01 4.78
C LYS A 7 -6.63 -2.32 3.45
N TYR A 8 -5.69 -2.39 2.52
CA TYR A 8 -5.96 -1.93 1.16
C TYR A 8 -7.03 -2.80 0.51
N SER A 9 -8.04 -2.14 -0.08
CA SER A 9 -9.04 -2.78 -0.93
C SER A 9 -8.85 -2.29 -2.35
N VAL A 10 -9.03 -3.18 -3.32
CA VAL A 10 -8.93 -2.88 -4.76
C VAL A 10 -9.98 -1.89 -5.26
N GLU A 11 -10.99 -1.62 -4.45
CA GLU A 11 -12.00 -0.59 -4.68
C GLU A 11 -11.47 0.81 -4.35
N ASN A 12 -10.53 0.91 -3.41
CA ASN A 12 -9.96 2.19 -2.99
C ASN A 12 -8.88 2.65 -3.97
N ASP A 13 -8.75 3.97 -4.11
CA ASP A 13 -7.63 4.55 -4.85
C ASP A 13 -6.31 4.32 -4.07
N PRO A 14 -5.27 3.73 -4.70
CA PRO A 14 -3.97 3.50 -4.08
C PRO A 14 -3.31 4.74 -3.49
N TYR A 15 -3.43 5.86 -4.21
CA TYR A 15 -2.77 7.11 -3.83
C TYR A 15 -3.51 7.73 -2.65
N GLU A 16 -4.84 7.81 -2.71
CA GLU A 16 -5.64 8.30 -1.57
C GLU A 16 -5.47 7.43 -0.33
N TRP A 17 -5.50 6.10 -0.49
CA TRP A 17 -5.31 5.16 0.61
C TRP A 17 -3.89 5.27 1.20
N GLY A 18 -2.86 5.30 0.36
CA GLY A 18 -1.47 5.45 0.78
C GLY A 18 -1.20 6.76 1.50
N LEU A 19 -1.77 7.86 1.01
CA LEU A 19 -1.67 9.18 1.61
C LEU A 19 -2.42 9.25 2.96
N ARG A 20 -3.60 8.62 3.05
CA ARG A 20 -4.34 8.46 4.31
C ARG A 20 -3.51 7.67 5.33
N GLN A 21 -2.97 6.52 4.94
CA GLN A 21 -2.13 5.71 5.82
C GLN A 21 -0.86 6.43 6.26
N SER A 22 -0.20 7.15 5.35
CA SER A 22 0.99 7.95 5.66
C SER A 22 0.70 9.05 6.69
N LYS A 23 -0.41 9.79 6.53
CA LYS A 23 -0.85 10.79 7.51
C LYS A 23 -1.09 10.17 8.89
N ARG A 24 -1.66 8.98 8.93
CA ARG A 24 -1.95 8.25 10.17
C ARG A 24 -0.69 7.73 10.84
N LEU A 25 0.25 7.18 10.06
CA LEU A 25 1.56 6.77 10.55
C LEU A 25 2.34 7.96 11.13
N LYS A 26 2.34 9.11 10.45
CA LYS A 26 2.92 10.36 10.96
C LYS A 26 2.23 10.88 12.22
N ALA A 27 0.92 10.69 12.34
CA ALA A 27 0.17 11.08 13.53
C ALA A 27 0.45 10.16 14.72
N ILE A 28 0.74 8.88 14.48
CA ILE A 28 1.14 7.90 15.49
C ILE A 28 2.59 8.13 15.91
N ASP A 29 3.48 8.30 14.94
CA ASP A 29 4.91 8.49 15.15
C ASP A 29 5.45 9.48 14.09
N PRO A 30 5.62 10.76 14.47
CA PRO A 30 6.12 11.79 13.56
C PRO A 30 7.61 11.65 13.23
N GLN A 31 8.36 10.85 14.01
CA GLN A 31 9.79 10.58 13.78
C GLN A 31 10.01 9.25 13.03
N MET A 32 8.94 8.58 12.60
CA MET A 32 9.03 7.30 11.92
C MET A 32 9.84 7.43 10.62
N LYS A 33 10.85 6.57 10.47
CA LYS A 33 11.62 6.47 9.22
C LYS A 33 10.69 6.12 8.07
N ILE A 34 10.94 6.73 6.91
CA ILE A 34 10.20 6.48 5.67
C ILE A 34 10.19 4.98 5.35
N GLN A 35 11.33 4.30 5.50
CA GLN A 35 11.43 2.85 5.28
C GLN A 35 10.51 2.03 6.19
N MET A 36 10.38 2.40 7.47
CA MET A 36 9.44 1.75 8.40
C MET A 36 7.99 2.01 8.02
N SER A 37 7.67 3.26 7.61
CA SER A 37 6.33 3.60 7.13
C SER A 37 5.95 2.78 5.90
N ASN A 38 6.89 2.60 4.98
CA ASN A 38 6.71 1.81 3.76
C ASN A 38 6.45 0.34 4.08
N GLN A 39 7.26 -0.27 4.95
CA GLN A 39 7.04 -1.66 5.37
C GLN A 39 5.68 -1.84 6.05
N LYS A 40 5.29 -0.91 6.94
CA LYS A 40 3.96 -0.94 7.57
C LYS A 40 2.83 -0.79 6.56
N LEU A 41 3.03 -0.04 5.47
CA LEU A 41 2.08 0.09 4.39
C LEU A 41 1.96 -1.20 3.57
N LEU A 42 3.10 -1.81 3.21
CA LEU A 42 3.18 -3.04 2.41
C LEU A 42 2.46 -4.21 3.08
N ILE A 43 2.64 -4.39 4.39
CA ILE A 43 1.96 -5.44 5.18
C ILE A 43 0.42 -5.27 5.19
N ARG A 44 -0.10 -4.08 4.85
CA ARG A 44 -1.55 -3.82 4.77
C ARG A 44 -2.12 -4.06 3.37
N ILE A 45 -1.28 -4.34 2.39
CA ILE A 45 -1.69 -4.74 1.05
C ILE A 45 -1.95 -6.25 1.06
N PRO A 46 -3.04 -6.73 0.43
CA PRO A 46 -3.34 -8.16 0.41
C PRO A 46 -2.37 -8.94 -0.49
N GLY A 47 -1.78 -10.00 0.07
CA GLY A 47 -0.91 -11.03 -0.54
C GLY A 47 -0.44 -10.79 -1.97
N GLU A 48 -1.25 -11.13 -2.98
CA GLU A 48 -0.82 -11.06 -4.39
C GLU A 48 -0.41 -9.63 -4.82
N LEU A 49 -1.08 -8.60 -4.32
CA LEU A 49 -0.70 -7.22 -4.56
C LEU A 49 0.55 -6.82 -3.77
N GLU A 50 0.70 -7.32 -2.55
CA GLU A 50 1.90 -7.07 -1.74
C GLU A 50 3.13 -7.63 -2.45
N HIS A 51 3.06 -8.89 -2.87
CA HIS A 51 4.14 -9.56 -3.61
C HIS A 51 4.45 -8.84 -4.92
N ALA A 52 3.43 -8.44 -5.69
CA ALA A 52 3.62 -7.72 -6.94
C ALA A 52 4.27 -6.34 -6.73
N VAL A 53 3.91 -5.65 -5.65
CA VAL A 53 4.54 -4.37 -5.28
C VAL A 53 5.95 -4.60 -4.82
N ILE A 54 6.21 -5.52 -3.88
CA ILE A 54 7.56 -5.83 -3.37
C ILE A 54 8.49 -6.26 -4.51
N PHE A 55 8.00 -7.09 -5.43
CA PHE A 55 8.78 -7.53 -6.60
C PHE A 55 9.24 -6.37 -7.48
N ARG A 56 8.42 -5.33 -7.58
CA ARG A 56 8.71 -4.12 -8.37
C ARG A 56 9.37 -3.02 -7.56
N CYS A 57 9.25 -3.06 -6.23
CA CYS A 57 9.83 -2.08 -5.34
C CYS A 57 11.22 -2.52 -4.88
N ASN A 58 12.22 -1.72 -5.24
CA ASN A 58 13.57 -1.93 -4.73
C ASN A 58 13.72 -1.39 -3.30
N THR A 59 14.81 -1.72 -2.60
CA THR A 59 15.08 -1.37 -1.18
C THR A 59 15.04 0.13 -0.84
N SER A 60 14.99 1.00 -1.85
CA SER A 60 14.95 2.46 -1.73
C SER A 60 13.63 3.08 -2.18
N CYS A 61 12.58 2.30 -2.37
CA CYS A 61 11.26 2.81 -2.76
C CYS A 61 10.69 3.83 -1.77
N THR A 62 9.99 4.83 -2.31
CA THR A 62 9.18 5.77 -1.52
C THR A 62 7.70 5.34 -1.46
N ILE A 63 6.90 6.01 -0.61
CA ILE A 63 5.44 5.80 -0.59
C ILE A 63 4.85 6.08 -1.97
N ASP A 64 5.35 7.10 -2.67
CA ASP A 64 4.86 7.49 -3.99
C ASP A 64 5.11 6.37 -5.01
N ASP A 65 6.32 5.79 -5.00
CA ASP A 65 6.65 4.61 -5.82
C ASP A 65 5.72 3.44 -5.52
N ILE A 66 5.49 3.14 -4.24
CA ILE A 66 4.58 2.07 -3.82
C ILE A 66 3.18 2.32 -4.36
N THR A 67 2.64 3.54 -4.23
CA THR A 67 1.29 3.87 -4.72
C THR A 67 1.19 3.84 -6.24
N ASN A 68 2.24 4.28 -6.96
CA ASN A 68 2.31 4.21 -8.42
C ASN A 68 2.37 2.76 -8.92
N ILE A 69 3.22 1.94 -8.29
CA ILE A 69 3.32 0.52 -8.60
C ILE A 69 1.99 -0.18 -8.29
N LEU A 70 1.34 0.13 -7.16
CA LEU A 70 0.04 -0.43 -6.80
C LEU A 70 -1.03 -0.05 -7.83
N GLN A 71 -1.04 1.20 -8.33
CA GLN A 71 -1.92 1.61 -9.43
C GLN A 71 -1.63 0.85 -10.72
N ASP A 72 -0.36 0.70 -11.09
CA ASP A 72 0.01 0.02 -12.32
C ASP A 72 -0.32 -1.48 -12.25
N VAL A 73 -0.02 -2.14 -11.13
CA VAL A 73 -0.40 -3.54 -10.87
C VAL A 73 -1.92 -3.69 -10.86
N ARG A 74 -2.66 -2.79 -10.21
CA ARG A 74 -4.14 -2.81 -10.23
C ARG A 74 -4.67 -2.71 -11.67
N LYS A 75 -4.12 -1.80 -12.48
CA LYS A 75 -4.53 -1.59 -13.88
C LYS A 75 -4.19 -2.78 -14.77
N ARG A 76 -3.03 -3.41 -14.57
CA ARG A 76 -2.55 -4.50 -15.45
C ARG A 76 -3.09 -5.86 -15.06
N THR A 77 -3.22 -6.13 -13.77
CA THR A 77 -3.34 -7.52 -13.31
C THR A 77 -4.78 -7.90 -12.93
N ASN A 78 -5.74 -6.96 -12.85
CA ASN A 78 -7.13 -7.24 -12.40
C ASN A 78 -7.20 -8.08 -11.09
N ILE A 79 -6.10 -8.14 -10.32
CA ILE A 79 -6.00 -8.89 -9.07
C ILE A 79 -7.03 -8.28 -8.10
N GLY A 80 -7.91 -9.13 -7.56
CA GLY A 80 -9.02 -8.74 -6.68
C GLY A 80 -10.34 -8.38 -7.38
N LYS A 81 -10.39 -8.28 -8.72
CA LYS A 81 -11.67 -8.09 -9.45
C LYS A 81 -12.47 -9.37 -9.68
N PHE A 82 -11.87 -10.54 -9.47
CA PHE A 82 -12.49 -11.85 -9.74
C PHE A 82 -12.84 -12.67 -8.48
N SER A 83 -12.68 -12.13 -7.27
CA SER A 83 -13.11 -12.82 -6.05
C SER A 83 -14.56 -12.48 -5.69
N HIS A 84 -15.46 -12.75 -6.63
CA HIS A 84 -16.90 -12.76 -6.42
C HIS A 84 -17.44 -13.94 -7.26
N TYR A 85 -17.36 -15.14 -6.68
CA TYR A 85 -18.14 -16.31 -7.07
C TYR A 85 -18.53 -17.05 -5.80
#